data_AF-A0A959VXY3-F1
#
_entry.id   AF-A0A959VXY3-F1
#
_cell.length_a   1.000
_cell.length_b   1.000
_cell.length_c   1.000
_cell.angle_alpha   90.00
_cell.angle_beta   90.00
_cell.angle_gamma   90.00
#
_symmetry.space_group_name_H-M   'P 1'
#
loop_
_entity.id
_entity.type
_entity.pdbx_description
1 polymer ?
#
loop_
_entity_poly.entity_id
_entity_poly.type
_entity_poly.pdbx_seq_one_letter_code
_entity_poly.pdbx_strand_id
1 'polypeptide(L)'
;MPIDNRPFPRFVADASRHGIPHGRFAERLATAFRAACEEIEDLPEGTEVPDELTWFPERSWSGRVWVPVSGDGEAILEEGGEPEPIELYGFVSFVQPEGGDPTDFRASADFTDVVAADNPDWSIDISDEVIGTWHGEQGREASMTLVWGRSLVRDAFAVTAELEGVTVDQDPLFGGQGSKADRFTLIAPDALKNYGDDAYLEVKLWTSRGREVARESLYEIEEPEVPEQEAP
;
A
#
# COMPACT_ATOMS: atom_id res chain seq x y z
N MET A 1 -4.50 -18.12 -26.72
CA MET A 1 -5.15 -17.26 -25.71
C MET A 1 -6.48 -16.83 -26.32
N PRO A 2 -7.63 -17.15 -25.72
CA PRO A 2 -8.89 -16.54 -26.12
C PRO A 2 -8.82 -15.02 -25.90
N ILE A 3 -9.66 -14.27 -26.61
CA ILE A 3 -9.80 -12.82 -26.43
C ILE A 3 -10.36 -12.58 -25.03
N ASP A 4 -9.69 -11.73 -24.26
CA ASP A 4 -10.21 -11.20 -23.01
C ASP A 4 -11.17 -10.04 -23.34
N ASN A 5 -12.42 -10.18 -22.93
CA ASN A 5 -13.46 -9.18 -23.21
C ASN A 5 -13.52 -8.07 -22.13
N ARG A 6 -12.75 -8.22 -21.03
CA ARG A 6 -12.64 -7.27 -19.92
C ARG A 6 -11.16 -6.96 -19.61
N PRO A 7 -10.36 -6.52 -20.60
CA PRO A 7 -8.95 -6.26 -20.36
C PRO A 7 -8.78 -5.11 -19.35
N PHE A 8 -8.04 -5.38 -18.29
CA PHE A 8 -7.42 -4.40 -17.41
C PHE A 8 -5.91 -4.60 -17.46
N PRO A 9 -5.11 -3.56 -17.20
CA PRO A 9 -3.66 -3.66 -17.36
C PRO A 9 -3.07 -4.54 -16.25
N ARG A 10 -2.00 -5.28 -16.57
CA ARG A 10 -1.33 -6.21 -15.64
C ARG A 10 0.15 -5.93 -15.62
N PHE A 11 0.76 -6.03 -14.45
CA PHE A 11 2.18 -5.81 -14.18
C PHE A 11 2.65 -4.47 -14.78
N VAL A 12 1.90 -3.40 -14.48
CA VAL A 12 2.15 -2.07 -15.02
C VAL A 12 3.34 -1.37 -14.38
N ALA A 13 3.71 -1.80 -13.18
CA ALA A 13 4.81 -1.21 -12.43
C ALA A 13 6.09 -1.98 -12.65
N ASP A 14 7.19 -1.23 -12.67
CA ASP A 14 8.51 -1.82 -12.61
C ASP A 14 8.74 -2.40 -11.22
N ALA A 15 9.43 -3.55 -11.18
CA ALA A 15 9.87 -4.15 -9.94
C ALA A 15 10.80 -3.21 -9.16
N SER A 16 10.82 -3.37 -7.83
CA SER A 16 11.82 -2.74 -6.98
C SER A 16 13.24 -3.04 -7.49
N ARG A 17 14.04 -1.99 -7.68
CA ARG A 17 15.42 -2.04 -8.18
C ARG A 17 16.45 -1.84 -7.08
N HIS A 18 16.09 -1.06 -6.06
CA HIS A 18 16.96 -0.63 -4.97
C HIS A 18 16.47 -1.11 -3.61
N GLY A 19 15.25 -1.65 -3.53
CA GLY A 19 14.66 -2.12 -2.29
C GLY A 19 14.36 -0.97 -1.34
N ILE A 20 14.69 -1.17 -0.06
CA ILE A 20 14.37 -0.21 0.98
C ILE A 20 15.41 0.93 1.00
N PRO A 21 14.97 2.21 0.95
CA PRO A 21 15.86 3.36 1.08
C PRO A 21 16.70 3.33 2.35
N HIS A 22 17.93 3.82 2.28
CA HIS A 22 18.84 3.89 3.42
C HIS A 22 19.83 5.05 3.30
N GLY A 23 20.51 5.37 4.41
CA GLY A 23 21.53 6.41 4.50
C GLY A 23 21.01 7.79 4.09
N ARG A 24 21.88 8.60 3.46
CA ARG A 24 21.56 9.98 3.05
C ARG A 24 20.36 10.11 2.12
N PHE A 25 20.06 9.06 1.36
CA PHE A 25 18.89 9.09 0.49
C PHE A 25 17.60 8.96 1.30
N ALA A 26 17.57 8.07 2.29
CA ALA A 26 16.45 7.99 3.23
C ALA A 26 16.27 9.28 4.02
N GLU A 27 17.35 9.96 4.43
CA GLU A 27 17.28 11.28 5.10
C GLU A 27 16.63 12.36 4.21
N ARG A 28 16.94 12.34 2.90
CA ARG A 28 16.32 13.25 1.93
C ARG A 28 14.83 12.96 1.77
N LEU A 29 14.43 11.69 1.69
CA LEU A 29 13.02 11.29 1.64
C LEU A 29 12.30 11.66 2.94
N ALA A 30 12.92 11.42 4.09
CA ALA A 30 12.37 11.77 5.40
C ALA A 30 12.09 13.27 5.52
N THR A 31 12.99 14.11 4.98
CA THR A 31 12.77 15.56 4.94
C THR A 31 11.50 15.93 4.16
N ALA A 32 11.28 15.30 3.00
CA ALA A 32 10.08 15.54 2.19
C ALA A 32 8.80 15.03 2.87
N PHE A 33 8.86 13.85 3.50
CA PHE A 33 7.71 13.29 4.21
C PHE A 33 7.33 14.11 5.44
N ARG A 34 8.30 14.51 6.28
CA ARG A 34 8.05 15.37 7.45
C ARG A 34 7.37 16.69 7.05
N ALA A 35 7.81 17.30 5.94
CA ALA A 35 7.17 18.50 5.43
C ALA A 35 5.71 18.26 5.03
N ALA A 36 5.36 17.09 4.50
CA ALA A 36 3.96 16.73 4.22
C ALA A 36 3.17 16.45 5.51
N CYS A 37 3.77 15.87 6.54
CA CYS A 37 3.10 15.69 7.84
C CYS A 37 2.72 17.04 8.49
N GLU A 38 3.54 18.08 8.31
CA GLU A 38 3.24 19.45 8.78
C GLU A 38 2.04 20.08 8.05
N GLU A 39 1.64 19.55 6.88
CA GLU A 39 0.52 20.04 6.07
C GLU A 39 -0.81 19.32 6.37
N ILE A 40 -0.82 18.31 7.27
CA ILE A 40 -2.04 17.59 7.64
C ILE A 40 -2.95 18.51 8.46
N GLU A 41 -4.11 18.87 7.90
CA GLU A 41 -5.04 19.84 8.50
C GLU A 41 -5.70 19.32 9.79
N ASP A 42 -6.03 18.03 9.84
CA ASP A 42 -6.78 17.40 10.94
C ASP A 42 -5.87 16.73 12.00
N LEU A 43 -4.55 16.86 11.87
CA LEU A 43 -3.61 16.30 12.84
C LEU A 43 -3.72 17.05 14.18
N PRO A 44 -3.85 16.36 15.33
CA PRO A 44 -3.98 17.03 16.61
C PRO A 44 -2.79 17.95 16.93
N GLU A 45 -3.08 19.13 17.47
CA GLU A 45 -2.05 20.13 17.81
C GLU A 45 -1.03 19.55 18.80
N GLY A 46 0.25 19.74 18.51
CA GLY A 46 1.34 19.24 19.34
C GLY A 46 1.76 17.79 19.04
N THR A 47 1.15 17.13 18.06
CA THR A 47 1.62 15.84 17.56
C THR A 47 3.00 15.98 16.93
N GLU A 48 3.96 15.18 17.39
CA GLU A 48 5.34 15.18 16.88
C GLU A 48 5.50 14.14 15.77
N VAL A 49 6.23 14.48 14.71
CA VAL A 49 6.57 13.51 13.64
C VAL A 49 7.73 12.61 14.12
N PRO A 50 7.55 11.27 14.14
CA PRO A 50 8.55 10.34 14.67
C PRO A 50 9.92 10.48 14.02
N ASP A 51 11.00 10.33 14.80
CA ASP A 51 12.38 10.36 14.31
C ASP A 51 12.70 9.15 13.41
N GLU A 52 12.23 7.97 13.81
CA GLU A 52 12.34 6.74 13.02
C GLU A 52 11.15 6.60 12.08
N LEU A 53 11.47 6.43 10.79
CA LEU A 53 10.50 6.15 9.74
C LEU A 53 10.72 4.75 9.18
N THR A 54 9.65 4.01 9.03
CA THR A 54 9.63 2.73 8.31
C THR A 54 9.40 2.99 6.82
N TRP A 55 10.42 2.78 6.00
CA TRP A 55 10.28 2.81 4.55
C TRP A 55 9.85 1.46 3.97
N PHE A 56 9.04 1.49 2.93
CA PHE A 56 8.65 0.33 2.13
C PHE A 56 9.50 0.24 0.86
N PRO A 57 9.58 -0.93 0.18
CA PRO A 57 10.26 -1.01 -1.11
C PRO A 57 9.63 -0.05 -2.11
N GLU A 58 10.43 0.51 -2.98
CA GLU A 58 9.97 1.41 -4.03
C GLU A 58 9.34 0.66 -5.22
N ARG A 59 8.42 1.32 -5.91
CA ARG A 59 7.86 0.86 -7.18
C ARG A 59 7.82 2.00 -8.18
N SER A 60 7.97 1.70 -9.47
CA SER A 60 7.91 2.74 -10.49
C SER A 60 6.69 2.56 -11.40
N TRP A 61 5.97 3.65 -11.64
CA TRP A 61 4.85 3.68 -12.57
C TRP A 61 4.74 5.07 -13.20
N SER A 62 4.42 5.11 -14.50
CA SER A 62 4.22 6.36 -15.26
C SER A 62 5.39 7.36 -15.16
N GLY A 63 6.63 6.86 -15.16
CA GLY A 63 7.85 7.68 -15.13
C GLY A 63 8.23 8.23 -13.75
N ARG A 64 7.55 7.80 -12.68
CA ARG A 64 7.79 8.21 -11.29
C ARG A 64 8.07 7.00 -10.42
N VAL A 65 8.99 7.17 -9.48
CA VAL A 65 9.28 6.22 -8.39
C VAL A 65 8.44 6.63 -7.19
N TRP A 66 7.79 5.66 -6.55
CA TRP A 66 6.94 5.80 -5.39
C TRP A 66 7.55 5.02 -4.24
N VAL A 67 7.75 5.67 -3.10
CA VAL A 67 8.38 5.10 -1.91
C VAL A 67 7.43 5.32 -0.73
N PRO A 68 6.64 4.31 -0.35
CA PRO A 68 5.76 4.43 0.80
C PRO A 68 6.55 4.47 2.12
N VAL A 69 5.91 5.01 3.13
CA VAL A 69 6.49 5.24 4.45
C VAL A 69 5.42 5.21 5.53
N SER A 70 5.79 4.75 6.71
CA SER A 70 5.03 4.98 7.92
C SER A 70 5.92 5.32 9.12
N GLY A 71 5.32 5.88 10.18
CA GLY A 71 5.98 6.23 11.42
C GLY A 71 5.02 6.12 12.60
N ASP A 72 5.40 5.35 13.60
CA ASP A 72 4.63 5.16 14.84
C ASP A 72 4.79 6.40 15.73
N GLY A 73 3.67 7.02 16.10
CA GLY A 73 3.62 8.22 16.93
C GLY A 73 2.57 8.12 18.03
N GLU A 74 2.41 9.21 18.77
CA GLU A 74 1.36 9.39 19.77
C GLU A 74 0.70 10.75 19.60
N ALA A 75 -0.61 10.83 19.77
CA ALA A 75 -1.37 12.08 19.69
C ALA A 75 -2.48 12.12 20.74
N ILE A 76 -2.88 13.33 21.16
CA ILE A 76 -4.06 13.52 22.01
C ILE A 76 -5.26 13.74 21.07
N LEU A 77 -6.05 12.68 20.85
CA LEU A 77 -7.16 12.69 19.89
C LEU A 77 -8.40 13.44 20.42
N GLU A 78 -8.59 13.44 21.74
CA GLU A 78 -9.68 14.15 22.41
C GLU A 78 -9.16 15.25 23.34
N GLU A 79 -9.80 16.43 23.36
CA GLU A 79 -9.37 17.57 24.20
C GLU A 79 -9.30 17.19 25.69
N GLY A 80 -8.08 17.16 26.25
CA GLY A 80 -7.84 16.78 27.65
C GLY A 80 -7.67 15.27 27.89
N GLY A 81 -7.60 14.47 26.84
CA GLY A 81 -7.29 13.03 26.88
C GLY A 81 -5.81 12.72 27.16
N GLU A 82 -5.49 11.43 27.20
CA GLU A 82 -4.11 10.94 27.26
C GLU A 82 -3.57 10.74 25.83
N PRO A 83 -2.24 10.74 25.61
CA PRO A 83 -1.69 10.38 24.31
C PRO A 83 -2.05 8.95 23.93
N GLU A 84 -2.56 8.76 22.72
CA GLU A 84 -2.93 7.48 22.14
C GLU A 84 -2.03 7.16 20.93
N PRO A 85 -1.74 5.87 20.65
CA PRO A 85 -0.96 5.48 19.49
C PRO A 85 -1.62 5.95 18.19
N ILE A 86 -0.80 6.52 17.30
CA ILE A 86 -1.19 6.80 15.92
C ILE A 86 -0.11 6.28 14.97
N GLU A 87 -0.49 6.04 13.72
CA GLU A 87 0.45 5.86 12.63
C GLU A 87 0.35 7.06 11.68
N LEU A 88 1.47 7.72 11.43
CA LEU A 88 1.62 8.62 10.29
C LEU A 88 2.04 7.79 9.09
N TYR A 89 1.31 7.86 7.99
CA TYR A 89 1.59 7.07 6.79
C TYR A 89 1.48 7.89 5.52
N GLY A 90 2.03 7.37 4.43
CA GLY A 90 1.94 7.98 3.12
C GLY A 90 3.08 7.57 2.21
N PHE A 91 3.56 8.50 1.38
CA PHE A 91 4.65 8.20 0.46
C PHE A 91 5.47 9.45 0.10
N VAL A 92 6.67 9.19 -0.40
CA VAL A 92 7.46 10.16 -1.16
C VAL A 92 7.67 9.62 -2.57
N SER A 93 7.53 10.48 -3.56
CA SER A 93 7.72 10.12 -4.96
C SER A 93 8.63 11.10 -5.68
N PHE A 94 9.33 10.64 -6.71
CA PHE A 94 10.27 11.46 -7.48
C PHE A 94 10.44 10.94 -8.92
N VAL A 95 10.91 11.81 -9.79
CA VAL A 95 11.38 11.43 -11.13
C VAL A 95 12.84 11.01 -11.04
N GLN A 96 13.16 9.86 -11.63
CA GLN A 96 14.52 9.32 -11.72
C GLN A 96 15.02 9.37 -13.17
N PRO A 97 15.76 10.42 -13.59
CA PRO A 97 16.40 10.44 -14.90
C PRO A 97 17.43 9.32 -15.01
N GLU A 98 17.62 8.79 -16.21
CA GLU A 98 18.65 7.79 -16.48
C GLU A 98 20.04 8.36 -16.17
N GLY A 99 20.76 7.74 -15.22
CA GLY A 99 22.10 8.15 -14.82
C GLY A 99 22.19 9.49 -14.08
N GLY A 100 21.05 10.09 -13.71
CA GLY A 100 20.98 11.37 -13.01
C GLY A 100 20.54 11.25 -11.55
N ASP A 101 20.53 12.38 -10.84
CA ASP A 101 19.98 12.46 -9.49
C ASP A 101 18.44 12.54 -9.50
N PRO A 102 17.76 12.02 -8.47
CA PRO A 102 16.34 12.23 -8.24
C PRO A 102 15.92 13.71 -8.27
N THR A 103 14.78 13.98 -8.92
CA THR A 103 14.18 15.32 -9.07
C THR A 103 12.66 15.29 -8.90
N ASP A 104 12.00 16.46 -8.85
CA ASP A 104 10.53 16.61 -8.77
C ASP A 104 9.91 15.78 -7.62
N PHE A 105 10.41 16.01 -6.40
CA PHE A 105 9.92 15.35 -5.19
C PHE A 105 8.50 15.79 -4.87
N ARG A 106 7.65 14.83 -4.52
CA ARG A 106 6.31 15.05 -3.99
C ARG A 106 6.11 14.11 -2.83
N ALA A 107 5.39 14.54 -1.82
CA ALA A 107 5.02 13.71 -0.69
C ALA A 107 3.54 13.86 -0.41
N SER A 108 2.93 12.81 0.13
CA SER A 108 1.62 12.82 0.75
C SER A 108 1.76 12.18 2.11
N ALA A 109 1.03 12.70 3.09
CA ALA A 109 0.99 12.17 4.44
C ALA A 109 -0.43 12.28 4.98
N ASP A 110 -0.81 11.29 5.76
CA ASP A 110 -2.03 11.25 6.56
C ASP A 110 -1.74 10.52 7.87
N PHE A 111 -2.72 10.43 8.76
CA PHE A 111 -2.60 9.69 10.00
C PHE A 111 -3.84 8.84 10.31
N THR A 112 -3.64 7.80 11.11
CA THR A 112 -4.73 6.96 11.62
C THR A 112 -4.45 6.57 13.07
N ASP A 113 -5.51 6.44 13.87
CA ASP A 113 -5.51 5.83 15.19
C ASP A 113 -5.81 4.32 15.14
N VAL A 114 -6.18 3.79 13.97
CA VAL A 114 -6.45 2.37 13.76
C VAL A 114 -5.15 1.63 13.45
N VAL A 115 -4.42 1.23 14.49
CA VAL A 115 -3.10 0.59 14.36
C VAL A 115 -3.17 -0.94 14.47
N ALA A 116 -2.23 -1.64 13.82
CA ALA A 116 -2.14 -3.09 13.86
C ALA A 116 -1.95 -3.66 15.29
N ALA A 117 -1.39 -2.88 16.22
CA ALA A 117 -1.19 -3.29 17.62
C ALA A 117 -2.52 -3.55 18.35
N ASP A 118 -3.57 -2.79 18.00
CA ASP A 118 -4.90 -2.88 18.59
C ASP A 118 -5.84 -3.83 17.83
N ASN A 119 -5.37 -4.35 16.69
CA ASN A 119 -6.11 -5.24 15.81
C ASN A 119 -5.40 -6.59 15.64
N PRO A 120 -5.36 -7.44 16.68
CA PRO A 120 -4.57 -8.67 16.69
C PRO A 120 -5.07 -9.75 15.71
N ASP A 121 -6.30 -9.60 15.21
CA ASP A 121 -6.91 -10.51 14.24
C ASP A 121 -6.50 -10.20 12.79
N TRP A 122 -5.89 -9.04 12.55
CA TRP A 122 -5.43 -8.66 11.22
C TRP A 122 -4.30 -9.57 10.74
N SER A 123 -4.37 -9.93 9.46
CA SER A 123 -3.37 -10.79 8.81
C SER A 123 -2.39 -9.99 7.94
N ILE A 124 -2.84 -8.84 7.46
CA ILE A 124 -2.08 -7.87 6.69
C ILE A 124 -2.47 -6.49 7.19
N ASP A 125 -1.47 -5.66 7.46
CA ASP A 125 -1.62 -4.24 7.74
C ASP A 125 -1.39 -3.48 6.42
N ILE A 126 -2.42 -2.83 5.88
CA ILE A 126 -2.46 -2.32 4.51
C ILE A 126 -2.84 -0.84 4.51
N SER A 127 -2.14 -0.07 3.69
CA SER A 127 -2.54 1.28 3.30
C SER A 127 -2.54 1.40 1.77
N ASP A 128 -3.31 2.36 1.26
CA ASP A 128 -3.37 2.63 -0.17
C ASP A 128 -3.53 4.11 -0.49
N GLU A 129 -3.25 4.46 -1.74
CA GLU A 129 -3.46 5.78 -2.31
C GLU A 129 -3.70 5.69 -3.82
N VAL A 130 -4.68 6.44 -4.34
CA VAL A 130 -4.87 6.59 -5.79
C VAL A 130 -3.83 7.56 -6.37
N ILE A 131 -2.89 7.01 -7.15
CA ILE A 131 -1.76 7.77 -7.75
C ILE A 131 -1.97 8.12 -9.22
N GLY A 132 -3.08 7.70 -9.82
CA GLY A 132 -3.44 8.07 -11.19
C GLY A 132 -4.64 7.31 -11.73
N THR A 133 -4.80 7.36 -13.05
CA THR A 133 -5.90 6.70 -13.75
C THR A 133 -5.38 6.02 -15.01
N TRP A 134 -5.81 4.79 -15.24
CA TRP A 134 -5.62 4.09 -16.50
C TRP A 134 -6.89 4.18 -17.34
N HIS A 135 -6.73 4.39 -18.65
CA HIS A 135 -7.83 4.47 -19.60
C HIS A 135 -7.74 3.33 -20.61
N GLY A 136 -8.86 2.63 -20.76
CA GLY A 136 -9.08 1.56 -21.72
C GLY A 136 -10.07 1.93 -22.82
N GLU A 137 -10.36 0.97 -23.70
CA GLU A 137 -11.36 1.16 -24.76
C GLU A 137 -12.78 1.31 -24.19
N GLN A 138 -13.69 1.88 -24.99
CA GLN A 138 -15.12 1.99 -24.67
C GLN A 138 -15.40 2.76 -23.36
N GLY A 139 -14.51 3.69 -22.99
CA GLY A 139 -14.65 4.48 -21.77
C GLY A 139 -14.34 3.72 -20.49
N ARG A 140 -13.70 2.55 -20.58
CA ARG A 140 -13.21 1.81 -19.41
C ARG A 140 -12.11 2.57 -18.72
N GLU A 141 -12.14 2.58 -17.40
CA GLU A 141 -11.13 3.24 -16.57
C GLU A 141 -10.84 2.41 -15.34
N ALA A 142 -9.65 2.58 -14.78
CA ALA A 142 -9.29 2.06 -13.46
C ALA A 142 -8.52 3.13 -12.71
N SER A 143 -8.78 3.25 -11.41
CA SER A 143 -7.87 3.95 -10.50
C SER A 143 -6.56 3.17 -10.47
N MET A 144 -5.44 3.88 -10.58
CA MET A 144 -4.14 3.26 -10.37
C MET A 144 -3.74 3.53 -8.93
N THR A 145 -3.72 2.46 -8.15
CA THR A 145 -3.59 2.54 -6.70
C THR A 145 -2.22 2.03 -6.28
N LEU A 146 -1.51 2.85 -5.51
CA LEU A 146 -0.34 2.45 -4.73
C LEU A 146 -0.84 1.73 -3.50
N VAL A 147 -0.41 0.48 -3.29
CA VAL A 147 -0.79 -0.32 -2.12
C VAL A 147 0.48 -0.75 -1.42
N TRP A 148 0.57 -0.56 -0.12
CA TRP A 148 1.73 -0.99 0.66
C TRP A 148 1.28 -1.53 2.01
N GLY A 149 2.16 -2.26 2.67
CA GLY A 149 1.77 -2.87 3.91
C GLY A 149 2.78 -3.85 4.49
N ARG A 150 2.41 -4.38 5.66
CA ARG A 150 3.17 -5.36 6.42
C ARG A 150 2.43 -6.68 6.53
N SER A 151 3.18 -7.76 6.39
CA SER A 151 2.72 -9.10 6.72
C SER A 151 2.81 -9.34 8.22
N LEU A 152 1.64 -9.55 8.84
CA LEU A 152 1.53 -9.96 10.25
C LEU A 152 1.66 -11.49 10.42
N VAL A 153 1.72 -12.22 9.30
CA VAL A 153 1.90 -13.68 9.25
C VAL A 153 3.38 -14.07 9.08
N ARG A 154 3.85 -15.07 9.83
CA ARG A 154 5.27 -15.45 9.85
C ARG A 154 5.80 -16.06 8.55
N ASP A 155 5.00 -16.87 7.88
CA ASP A 155 5.45 -17.70 6.74
C ASP A 155 5.25 -17.05 5.37
N ALA A 156 4.81 -15.79 5.33
CA ALA A 156 4.63 -15.04 4.09
C ALA A 156 5.98 -14.77 3.41
N PHE A 157 5.98 -14.86 2.08
CA PHE A 157 7.18 -14.73 1.23
C PHE A 157 6.95 -13.79 0.04
N ALA A 158 5.75 -13.80 -0.52
CA ALA A 158 5.38 -12.93 -1.62
C ALA A 158 3.97 -12.40 -1.41
N VAL A 159 3.66 -11.29 -2.09
CA VAL A 159 2.35 -10.67 -2.13
C VAL A 159 1.86 -10.58 -3.58
N THR A 160 0.55 -10.65 -3.76
CA THR A 160 -0.11 -10.38 -5.04
C THR A 160 -1.26 -9.41 -4.84
N ALA A 161 -1.44 -8.51 -5.80
CA ALA A 161 -2.68 -7.81 -6.03
C ALA A 161 -3.48 -8.58 -7.08
N GLU A 162 -4.74 -8.90 -6.80
CA GLU A 162 -5.62 -9.65 -7.68
C GLU A 162 -6.93 -8.93 -7.93
N LEU A 163 -7.37 -8.91 -9.19
CA LEU A 163 -8.72 -8.48 -9.60
C LEU A 163 -9.42 -9.65 -10.27
N GLU A 164 -10.62 -9.99 -9.80
CA GLU A 164 -11.42 -11.10 -10.33
C GLU A 164 -10.64 -12.44 -10.43
N GLY A 165 -9.77 -12.70 -9.44
CA GLY A 165 -8.91 -13.89 -9.41
C GLY A 165 -7.75 -13.86 -10.41
N VAL A 166 -7.49 -12.71 -11.04
CA VAL A 166 -6.36 -12.49 -11.94
C VAL A 166 -5.31 -11.65 -11.22
N THR A 167 -4.10 -12.18 -11.08
CA THR A 167 -2.96 -11.41 -10.57
C THR A 167 -2.62 -10.25 -11.50
N VAL A 168 -2.75 -9.02 -10.99
CA VAL A 168 -2.48 -7.76 -11.69
C VAL A 168 -1.16 -7.12 -11.27
N ASP A 169 -0.67 -7.39 -10.06
CA ASP A 169 0.70 -7.06 -9.65
C ASP A 169 1.20 -8.08 -8.61
N GLN A 170 2.51 -8.17 -8.43
CA GLN A 170 3.14 -9.01 -7.43
C GLN A 170 4.53 -8.50 -7.03
N ASP A 171 4.96 -8.84 -5.81
CA ASP A 171 6.33 -8.59 -5.34
C ASP A 171 6.73 -9.59 -4.23
N PRO A 172 8.03 -9.85 -3.99
CA PRO A 172 8.46 -10.52 -2.78
C PRO A 172 8.31 -9.58 -1.57
N LEU A 173 8.32 -10.14 -0.36
CA LEU A 173 8.43 -9.32 0.84
C LEU A 173 9.88 -8.85 1.06
N PHE A 174 10.03 -7.63 1.54
CA PHE A 174 11.31 -6.99 1.81
C PHE A 174 11.53 -6.81 3.31
N GLY A 175 12.78 -7.04 3.74
CA GLY A 175 13.24 -6.83 5.10
C GLY A 175 14.28 -5.71 5.15
N GLY A 176 14.36 -5.04 6.30
CA GLY A 176 15.40 -4.06 6.60
C GLY A 176 16.68 -4.75 7.05
N GLN A 177 17.71 -3.98 7.35
CA GLN A 177 18.93 -4.53 7.93
C GLN A 177 18.63 -5.24 9.26
N GLY A 178 18.70 -6.57 9.27
CA GLY A 178 18.46 -7.39 10.46
C GLY A 178 16.98 -7.62 10.82
N SER A 179 16.03 -7.13 10.04
CA SER A 179 14.60 -7.38 10.26
C SER A 179 14.07 -8.50 9.35
N LYS A 180 12.96 -9.12 9.75
CA LYS A 180 12.22 -10.06 8.91
C LYS A 180 11.77 -9.35 7.63
N ALA A 181 11.69 -10.10 6.53
CA ALA A 181 11.00 -9.66 5.34
C ALA A 181 9.49 -9.71 5.56
N ASP A 182 8.89 -8.54 5.73
CA ASP A 182 7.47 -8.36 6.05
C ASP A 182 6.81 -7.24 5.24
N ARG A 183 7.59 -6.36 4.58
CA ARG A 183 7.05 -5.19 3.87
C ARG A 183 6.88 -5.44 2.38
N PHE A 184 5.88 -4.81 1.78
CA PHE A 184 5.68 -4.83 0.34
C PHE A 184 5.14 -3.51 -0.19
N THR A 185 5.24 -3.33 -1.51
CA THR A 185 4.60 -2.26 -2.26
C THR A 185 4.14 -2.82 -3.60
N LEU A 186 2.92 -2.50 -3.99
CA LEU A 186 2.27 -2.89 -5.24
C LEU A 186 1.71 -1.64 -5.91
N ILE A 187 1.59 -1.67 -7.24
CA ILE A 187 0.83 -0.66 -7.97
C ILE A 187 -0.09 -1.40 -8.94
N ALA A 188 -1.39 -1.34 -8.67
CA ALA A 188 -2.39 -2.13 -9.37
C ALA A 188 -3.57 -1.26 -9.82
N PRO A 189 -4.25 -1.64 -10.91
CA PRO A 189 -5.58 -1.11 -11.19
C PRO A 189 -6.55 -1.53 -10.09
N ASP A 190 -7.47 -0.64 -9.75
CA ASP A 190 -8.56 -0.84 -8.79
C ASP A 190 -9.78 0.04 -9.19
N ALA A 191 -10.90 -0.10 -8.48
CA ALA A 191 -12.12 0.69 -8.65
C ALA A 191 -12.54 0.79 -10.13
N LEU A 192 -12.69 -0.38 -10.78
CA LEU A 192 -12.95 -0.48 -12.21
C LEU A 192 -14.25 0.23 -12.62
N LYS A 193 -14.17 1.10 -13.63
CA LYS A 193 -15.34 1.82 -14.17
C LYS A 193 -15.69 1.33 -15.56
N ASN A 194 -16.99 1.14 -15.80
CA ASN A 194 -17.55 0.66 -17.07
C ASN A 194 -17.16 -0.80 -17.42
N TYR A 195 -17.03 -1.65 -16.40
CA TYR A 195 -16.74 -3.09 -16.54
C TYR A 195 -17.95 -4.02 -16.35
N GLY A 196 -19.12 -3.49 -15.97
CA GLY A 196 -20.38 -4.22 -15.82
C GLY A 196 -20.66 -4.67 -14.39
N ASP A 197 -19.66 -5.27 -13.75
CA ASP A 197 -19.67 -5.65 -12.34
C ASP A 197 -18.59 -4.88 -11.58
N ASP A 198 -18.84 -4.62 -10.30
CA ASP A 198 -17.83 -4.09 -9.39
C ASP A 198 -16.81 -5.20 -9.10
N ALA A 199 -15.53 -4.87 -9.26
CA ALA A 199 -14.43 -5.73 -8.90
C ALA A 199 -13.49 -4.93 -8.01
N TYR A 200 -13.23 -5.45 -6.82
CA TYR A 200 -12.39 -4.85 -5.82
C TYR A 200 -11.04 -5.55 -5.79
N LEU A 201 -9.98 -4.79 -5.57
CA LEU A 201 -8.65 -5.33 -5.41
C LEU A 201 -8.57 -6.21 -4.15
N GLU A 202 -8.03 -7.43 -4.32
CA GLU A 202 -7.65 -8.31 -3.22
C GLU A 202 -6.12 -8.32 -3.09
N VAL A 203 -5.63 -8.21 -1.86
CA VAL A 203 -4.22 -8.40 -1.52
C VAL A 203 -4.04 -9.75 -0.86
N LYS A 204 -3.18 -10.60 -1.41
CA LYS A 204 -2.93 -11.96 -0.90
C LYS A 204 -1.48 -12.18 -0.57
N LEU A 205 -1.23 -12.89 0.53
CA LEU A 205 0.10 -13.33 0.91
C LEU A 205 0.29 -14.81 0.63
N TRP A 206 1.48 -15.14 0.15
CA TRP A 206 1.84 -16.49 -0.28
C TRP A 206 3.10 -16.95 0.43
N THR A 207 3.12 -18.22 0.82
CA THR A 207 4.37 -18.91 1.19
C THR A 207 5.28 -19.11 -0.02
N SER A 208 6.56 -19.40 0.22
CA SER A 208 7.52 -19.79 -0.83
C SER A 208 7.14 -21.06 -1.61
N ARG A 209 6.14 -21.82 -1.15
CA ARG A 209 5.59 -23.01 -1.83
C ARG A 209 4.30 -22.74 -2.61
N GLY A 210 3.87 -21.47 -2.70
CA GLY A 210 2.65 -21.10 -3.42
C GLY A 210 1.35 -21.43 -2.67
N ARG A 211 1.40 -21.61 -1.35
CA ARG A 211 0.21 -21.70 -0.50
C ARG A 211 -0.18 -20.31 -0.01
N GLU A 212 -1.44 -19.91 -0.21
CA GLU A 212 -2.04 -18.70 0.37
C GLU A 212 -2.04 -18.80 1.90
N VAL A 213 -1.71 -17.71 2.59
CA VAL A 213 -1.67 -17.64 4.07
C VAL A 213 -2.42 -16.45 4.65
N ALA A 214 -2.77 -15.46 3.83
CA ALA A 214 -3.56 -14.32 4.22
C ALA A 214 -4.20 -13.72 2.95
N ARG A 215 -5.33 -13.06 3.14
CA ARG A 215 -6.08 -12.35 2.10
C ARG A 215 -6.86 -11.24 2.77
N GLU A 216 -6.74 -10.03 2.26
CA GLU A 216 -7.52 -8.86 2.66
C GLU A 216 -8.02 -8.13 1.41
N SER A 217 -9.10 -7.36 1.55
CA SER A 217 -9.56 -6.40 0.55
C SER A 217 -9.35 -4.99 1.08
N LEU A 218 -9.17 -4.02 0.18
CA LEU A 218 -9.17 -2.58 0.54
C LEU A 218 -10.56 -2.09 0.99
N TYR A 219 -11.60 -2.90 0.78
CA TYR A 219 -12.98 -2.55 1.04
C TYR A 219 -13.62 -3.53 2.02
N GLU A 220 -14.47 -3.03 2.91
CA GLU A 220 -15.42 -3.87 3.63
C GLU A 220 -16.44 -4.42 2.64
N ILE A 221 -16.27 -5.69 2.26
CA ILE A 221 -17.22 -6.38 1.39
C ILE A 221 -18.21 -7.11 2.30
N GLU A 222 -19.50 -6.76 2.22
CA GLU A 222 -20.55 -7.54 2.87
C GLU A 222 -20.51 -8.98 2.33
N GLU A 223 -20.15 -9.94 3.18
CA GLU A 223 -20.21 -11.36 2.78
C GLU A 223 -21.67 -11.74 2.51
N PRO A 224 -21.97 -12.37 1.36
CA PRO A 224 -23.33 -12.82 1.10
C PRO A 224 -23.72 -13.88 2.15
N GLU A 225 -24.87 -13.68 2.80
CA GLU A 225 -25.43 -14.66 3.74
C GLU A 225 -25.48 -16.04 3.09
N VAL A 226 -24.68 -16.98 3.62
CA VAL A 226 -24.76 -18.38 3.21
C VAL A 226 -26.10 -18.91 3.70
N PRO A 227 -27.02 -19.36 2.81
CA PRO A 227 -28.28 -19.93 3.27
C PRO A 227 -27.99 -21.13 4.16
N GLU A 228 -28.53 -21.14 5.38
CA GLU A 228 -28.50 -22.32 6.24
C GLU A 228 -28.99 -23.52 5.43
N GLN A 229 -28.11 -24.50 5.20
CA GLN A 229 -28.53 -25.77 4.64
C GLN A 229 -29.48 -26.42 5.65
N GLU A 230 -30.78 -26.46 5.33
CA GLU A 230 -31.72 -27.31 6.06
C GLU A 230 -31.17 -28.75 6.05
N ALA A 231 -30.75 -29.22 7.22
CA ALA A 231 -30.30 -30.58 7.42
C ALA A 231 -31.48 -31.56 7.15
N PRO A 232 -31.22 -32.73 6.54
CA PRO A 232 -32.25 -33.69 6.16
C PRO A 232 -32.96 -34.37 7.35
#